data_AF-A0A7S0IIK1-F1
#
_entry.id   AF-A0A7S0IIK1-F1
#
_cell.length_a   1.000
_cell.length_b   1.000
_cell.length_c   1.000
_cell.angle_alpha   90.00
_cell.angle_beta   90.00
_cell.angle_gamma   90.00
#
_symmetry.space_group_name_H-M   'P 1'
#
loop_
_entity.id
_entity.type
_entity.pdbx_description
1 polymer ?
#
loop_
_entity_poly.entity_id
_entity_poly.type
_entity_poly.pdbx_seq_one_letter_code
_entity_poly.pdbx_strand_id
1 'polypeptide(L)'
;RWKDLRVGDLALVRNNQELPADVVCVQSSDRAGVGFVETANLDGETNLKAKRACAIPGVASGRGSDPDAGILEKALEGAVIQCEAPNNQLYKFEGKWVGLGADGGADGGAELGVSVDNVLLRGSTLRNTDWIAGVVVFTGGDTKLMRNSVRSPRKVSSL
;
A
#
# COMPACT_ATOMS: atom_id res chain seq x y z
N ARG A 1 6.28 9.99 -12.64
CA ARG A 1 6.83 10.72 -11.45
C ARG A 1 5.80 10.63 -10.33
N TRP A 2 6.14 10.89 -9.05
CA TRP A 2 5.18 10.79 -7.94
C TRP A 2 3.88 11.57 -8.15
N LYS A 3 3.96 12.72 -8.85
CA LYS A 3 2.83 13.57 -9.21
C LYS A 3 1.83 12.94 -10.19
N ASP A 4 2.21 11.87 -10.88
CA ASP A 4 1.38 11.22 -11.91
C ASP A 4 0.63 10.00 -11.34
N LEU A 5 0.93 9.60 -10.09
CA LEU A 5 0.36 8.44 -9.42
C LEU A 5 -1.10 8.70 -9.01
N ARG A 6 -1.99 7.75 -9.31
CA ARG A 6 -3.43 7.83 -9.05
C ARG A 6 -3.90 6.68 -8.18
N VAL A 7 -5.04 6.86 -7.53
CA VAL A 7 -5.73 5.79 -6.80
C VAL A 7 -6.12 4.69 -7.78
N GLY A 8 -5.86 3.44 -7.41
CA GLY A 8 -6.07 2.26 -8.25
C GLY A 8 -4.85 1.84 -9.07
N ASP A 9 -3.81 2.68 -9.18
CA ASP A 9 -2.60 2.30 -9.91
C ASP A 9 -1.86 1.14 -9.23
N LEU A 10 -1.29 0.24 -10.02
CA LEU A 10 -0.30 -0.73 -9.57
C LEU A 10 1.05 -0.05 -9.38
N ALA A 11 1.57 -0.12 -8.16
CA ALA A 11 2.85 0.42 -7.78
C ALA A 11 3.85 -0.70 -7.47
N LEU A 12 5.04 -0.60 -8.06
CA LEU A 12 6.20 -1.41 -7.72
C LEU A 12 7.19 -0.56 -6.91
N VAL A 13 7.40 -0.93 -5.65
CA VAL A 13 8.33 -0.25 -4.74
C VAL A 13 9.56 -1.12 -4.55
N ARG A 14 10.76 -0.56 -4.74
CA ARG A 14 12.03 -1.30 -4.57
C ARG A 14 12.65 -1.08 -3.21
N ASN A 15 13.54 -1.99 -2.85
CA ASN A 15 14.35 -1.85 -1.64
C ASN A 15 15.02 -0.47 -1.57
N ASN A 16 15.02 0.11 -0.37
CA ASN A 16 15.52 1.46 -0.07
C ASN A 16 14.78 2.61 -0.77
N GLN A 17 13.63 2.37 -1.40
CA GLN A 17 12.78 3.44 -1.92
C GLN A 17 11.75 3.87 -0.89
N GLU A 18 11.54 5.18 -0.81
CA GLU A 18 10.45 5.78 -0.06
C GLU A 18 9.13 5.62 -0.83
N LEU A 19 8.05 5.32 -0.10
CA LEU A 19 6.72 5.24 -0.68
C LEU A 19 6.13 6.63 -0.97
N PRO A 20 5.64 6.86 -2.20
CA PRO A 20 5.04 8.15 -2.59
C PRO A 20 3.58 8.33 -2.14
N ALA A 21 2.92 7.24 -1.76
CA ALA A 21 1.49 7.15 -1.51
C ALA A 21 1.19 6.02 -0.51
N ASP A 22 -0.06 5.93 -0.05
CA ASP A 22 -0.49 4.79 0.77
C ASP A 22 -0.89 3.64 -0.17
N VAL A 23 -0.29 2.47 0.04
CA VAL A 23 -0.35 1.33 -0.87
C VAL A 23 -0.76 0.07 -0.12
N VAL A 24 -1.75 -0.65 -0.63
CA VAL A 24 -2.11 -2.00 -0.14
C VAL A 24 -1.19 -3.02 -0.80
N CYS A 25 -0.46 -3.79 0.00
CA CYS A 25 0.46 -4.83 -0.45
C CYS A 25 -0.30 -5.99 -1.07
N VAL A 26 -0.04 -6.31 -2.34
CA VAL A 26 -0.63 -7.48 -3.02
C VAL A 26 0.39 -8.60 -3.25
N GLN A 27 1.67 -8.26 -3.33
CA GLN A 27 2.74 -9.23 -3.54
C GLN A 27 4.07 -8.72 -2.98
N SER A 28 4.90 -9.63 -2.47
CA SER A 28 6.25 -9.34 -2.02
C SER A 28 7.28 -10.26 -2.69
N SER A 29 8.51 -9.78 -2.81
CA SER A 29 9.67 -10.59 -3.19
C SER A 29 10.07 -11.63 -2.13
N ASP A 30 9.50 -11.56 -0.92
CA ASP A 30 9.66 -12.59 0.10
C ASP A 30 8.64 -13.73 -0.05
N ARG A 31 9.09 -14.96 0.16
CA ARG A 31 8.25 -16.16 -0.02
C ARG A 31 7.08 -16.24 0.97
N ALA A 32 7.20 -15.65 2.16
CA ALA A 32 6.10 -15.61 3.13
C ALA A 32 5.12 -14.44 2.88
N GLY A 33 5.34 -13.67 1.80
CA GLY A 33 4.54 -12.49 1.47
C GLY A 33 4.76 -11.36 2.45
N VAL A 34 5.92 -11.27 3.09
CA VAL A 34 6.24 -10.23 4.07
C VAL A 34 7.18 -9.21 3.45
N GLY A 35 7.07 -7.94 3.82
CA GLY A 35 8.17 -7.01 3.66
C GLY A 35 8.27 -6.07 4.83
N PHE A 36 9.36 -5.31 4.90
CA PHE A 36 9.68 -4.50 6.05
C PHE A 36 9.76 -3.03 5.68
N VAL A 37 9.14 -2.17 6.48
CA VAL A 37 9.18 -0.73 6.28
C VAL A 37 9.77 -0.04 7.49
N GLU A 38 10.61 0.95 7.24
CA GLU A 38 11.09 1.90 8.23
C GLU A 38 10.17 3.12 8.24
N THR A 39 9.72 3.56 9.42
CA THR A 39 8.77 4.69 9.57
C THR A 39 9.38 5.92 10.22
N ALA A 40 10.71 6.06 10.22
CA ALA A 40 11.40 7.19 10.84
C ALA A 40 10.86 8.56 10.37
N ASN A 41 10.40 8.66 9.11
CA ASN A 41 9.83 9.90 8.55
C ASN A 41 8.37 10.17 8.98
N LEU A 42 7.66 9.19 9.56
CA LEU A 42 6.27 9.32 10.00
C LEU A 42 6.17 9.63 11.49
N ASP A 43 6.90 8.89 12.31
CA ASP A 43 6.79 8.90 13.77
C ASP A 43 8.14 8.92 14.50
N GLY A 44 9.26 8.92 13.77
CA GLY A 44 10.61 8.89 14.37
C GLY A 44 11.05 7.51 14.84
N GLU A 45 10.26 6.46 14.62
CA GLU A 45 10.65 5.10 14.98
C GLU A 45 11.65 4.51 13.98
N THR A 46 12.76 3.98 14.50
CA THR A 46 13.83 3.34 13.69
C THR A 46 13.62 1.83 13.50
N ASN A 47 12.63 1.24 14.18
CA ASN A 47 12.35 -0.17 14.07
C ASN A 47 11.64 -0.49 12.76
N LEU A 48 12.00 -1.64 12.18
CA LEU A 48 11.33 -2.15 11.01
C LEU A 48 9.96 -2.71 11.38
N LYS A 49 8.93 -2.27 10.67
CA LYS A 49 7.56 -2.79 10.78
C LYS A 49 7.31 -3.79 9.66
N ALA A 50 6.89 -5.00 10.01
CA ALA A 50 6.50 -6.01 9.04
C ALA A 50 5.15 -5.65 8.39
N LYS A 51 5.05 -5.85 7.09
CA LYS A 51 3.86 -5.67 6.26
C LYS A 51 3.62 -6.92 5.45
N ARG A 52 2.36 -7.33 5.31
CA ARG A 52 1.98 -8.59 4.67
C ARG A 52 1.18 -8.36 3.40
N ALA A 53 1.55 -9.05 2.34
CA ALA A 53 0.75 -9.14 1.13
C ALA A 53 -0.63 -9.73 1.45
N CYS A 54 -1.67 -9.16 0.86
CA CYS A 54 -3.00 -9.72 0.86
C CYS A 54 -2.97 -11.10 0.18
N ALA A 55 -3.73 -12.06 0.72
CA ALA A 55 -3.87 -13.41 0.15
C ALA A 55 -4.81 -13.38 -1.08
N ILE A 56 -4.38 -12.70 -2.15
CA ILE A 56 -5.13 -12.57 -3.40
C ILE A 56 -5.08 -13.91 -4.16
N PRO A 57 -6.24 -14.50 -4.55
CA PRO A 57 -6.27 -15.72 -5.34
C PRO A 57 -5.47 -15.58 -6.64
N GLY A 58 -4.64 -16.58 -6.96
CA GLY A 58 -3.81 -16.57 -8.16
C GLY A 58 -2.53 -15.72 -8.08
N VAL A 59 -2.30 -14.99 -6.97
CA VAL A 59 -1.08 -14.22 -6.73
C VAL A 59 -0.22 -14.93 -5.68
N ALA A 60 1.01 -15.26 -6.04
CA ALA A 60 1.96 -15.89 -5.14
C ALA A 60 3.15 -14.96 -4.89
N SER A 61 3.50 -14.74 -3.61
CA SER A 61 4.75 -14.05 -3.26
C SER A 61 5.94 -15.02 -3.36
N GLY A 62 7.12 -14.51 -3.68
CA GLY A 62 8.26 -15.38 -3.95
C GLY A 62 9.52 -14.62 -4.33
N ARG A 63 10.65 -15.27 -4.07
CA ARG A 63 11.97 -14.76 -4.51
C ARG A 63 12.11 -14.99 -6.01
N GLY A 64 12.60 -13.99 -6.73
CA GLY A 64 12.82 -14.10 -8.17
C GLY A 64 12.85 -12.75 -8.85
N SER A 65 12.52 -12.77 -10.14
CA SER A 65 12.33 -11.59 -10.97
C SER A 65 11.20 -10.69 -10.45
N ASP A 66 11.09 -9.52 -11.05
CA ASP A 66 9.98 -8.59 -10.85
C ASP A 66 8.61 -9.26 -10.96
N PRO A 67 7.59 -8.71 -10.30
CA PRO A 67 6.25 -9.24 -10.40
C PRO A 67 5.74 -9.15 -11.84
N ASP A 68 5.04 -10.19 -12.29
CA ASP A 68 4.39 -10.19 -13.59
C ASP A 68 3.11 -9.34 -13.52
N ALA A 69 3.16 -8.19 -14.19
CA ALA A 69 2.05 -7.25 -14.20
C ALA A 69 0.77 -7.87 -14.79
N GLY A 70 0.87 -8.73 -15.80
CA GLY A 70 -0.30 -9.35 -16.42
C GLY A 70 -1.01 -10.34 -15.50
N ILE A 71 -0.25 -11.06 -14.66
CA ILE A 71 -0.81 -11.93 -13.63
C ILE A 71 -1.54 -11.09 -12.56
N LEU A 72 -0.94 -9.99 -12.11
CA LEU A 72 -1.55 -9.11 -11.11
C LEU A 72 -2.81 -8.42 -11.66
N GLU A 73 -2.75 -7.87 -12.87
CA GLU A 73 -3.89 -7.22 -13.52
C GLU A 73 -5.06 -8.19 -13.67
N LYS A 74 -4.79 -9.43 -14.13
CA LYS A 74 -5.82 -10.46 -14.25
C LYS A 74 -6.40 -10.87 -12.89
N ALA A 75 -5.56 -11.07 -11.88
CA ALA A 75 -6.02 -11.48 -10.55
C ALA A 75 -6.86 -10.42 -9.83
N LEU A 76 -6.67 -9.15 -10.19
CA LEU A 76 -7.37 -8.00 -9.64
C LEU A 76 -8.50 -7.50 -10.56
N GLU A 77 -8.76 -8.17 -11.68
CA GLU A 77 -9.80 -7.78 -12.63
C GLU A 77 -11.18 -7.81 -11.96
N GLY A 78 -11.93 -6.70 -12.06
CA GLY A 78 -13.24 -6.54 -11.41
C GLY A 78 -13.18 -6.39 -9.88
N ALA A 79 -12.01 -6.47 -9.26
CA ALA A 79 -11.86 -6.32 -7.82
C ALA A 79 -11.93 -4.86 -7.39
N VAL A 80 -12.55 -4.61 -6.24
CA VAL A 80 -12.70 -3.27 -5.64
C VAL A 80 -12.20 -3.28 -4.22
N ILE A 81 -11.35 -2.30 -3.87
CA ILE A 81 -10.99 -2.03 -2.48
C ILE A 81 -12.01 -1.04 -1.90
N GLN A 82 -12.75 -1.47 -0.89
CA GLN A 82 -13.58 -0.60 -0.05
C GLN A 82 -12.81 -0.33 1.24
N CYS A 83 -12.61 0.93 1.61
CA CYS A 83 -11.89 1.29 2.83
C CYS A 83 -12.48 2.53 3.50
N GLU A 84 -12.05 2.76 4.73
CA GLU A 84 -12.39 3.97 5.50
C GLU A 84 -12.03 5.27 4.77
N ALA A 85 -12.68 6.38 5.15
CA ALA A 85 -12.33 7.70 4.62
C ALA A 85 -10.93 8.15 5.08
N PRO A 86 -10.22 8.98 4.28
CA PRO A 86 -8.93 9.55 4.65
C PRO A 86 -8.92 10.20 6.04
N ASN A 87 -8.03 9.74 6.91
CA ASN A 87 -7.89 10.21 8.30
C ASN A 87 -6.42 10.25 8.74
N ASN A 88 -6.16 10.72 9.96
CA ASN A 88 -4.81 10.90 10.52
C ASN A 88 -4.34 9.72 11.40
N GLN A 89 -5.07 8.62 11.45
CA GLN A 89 -4.73 7.47 12.30
C GLN A 89 -3.69 6.58 11.61
N LEU A 90 -2.40 6.85 11.83
CA LEU A 90 -1.29 6.12 11.18
C LEU A 90 -1.28 4.61 11.47
N TYR A 91 -1.75 4.20 12.65
CA TYR A 91 -1.69 2.80 13.10
C TYR A 91 -3.02 2.06 12.92
N LYS A 92 -4.00 2.67 12.25
CA LYS A 92 -5.29 2.06 11.97
C LYS A 92 -5.54 2.10 10.47
N PHE A 93 -5.99 0.98 9.92
CA PHE A 93 -6.57 0.91 8.59
C PHE A 93 -7.66 -0.16 8.58
N GLU A 94 -8.83 0.19 8.06
CA GLU A 94 -9.95 -0.74 7.87
C GLU A 94 -10.38 -0.70 6.40
N GLY A 95 -10.26 -1.85 5.74
CA GLY A 95 -10.77 -2.02 4.40
C GLY A 95 -11.00 -3.49 4.07
N LYS A 96 -11.52 -3.72 2.87
CA LYS A 96 -11.71 -5.05 2.29
C LYS A 96 -11.63 -5.00 0.77
N TRP A 97 -11.11 -6.04 0.19
CA TRP A 97 -11.32 -6.37 -1.21
C TRP A 97 -12.71 -6.99 -1.37
N VAL A 98 -13.36 -6.69 -2.49
CA VAL A 98 -14.63 -7.28 -2.95
C VAL A 98 -14.46 -7.68 -4.41
N GLY A 99 -14.96 -8.85 -4.79
CA GLY A 99 -14.93 -9.30 -6.19
C GLY A 99 -13.64 -10.00 -6.63
N LEU A 100 -12.78 -10.43 -5.70
CA LEU A 100 -11.55 -11.16 -6.06
C LEU A 100 -11.88 -12.53 -6.66
N GLY A 101 -11.24 -12.86 -7.79
CA GLY A 101 -11.43 -14.14 -8.48
C GLY A 101 -12.82 -14.32 -9.10
N ALA A 102 -13.56 -13.24 -9.34
CA ALA A 102 -14.82 -13.29 -10.07
C ALA A 102 -14.54 -13.52 -11.57
N ASP A 103 -14.75 -14.75 -12.06
CA ASP A 103 -14.60 -15.11 -13.48
C ASP A 103 -15.80 -14.63 -14.34
N GLY A 104 -16.25 -13.39 -14.15
CA GLY A 104 -17.36 -12.80 -14.91
C GLY A 104 -18.73 -13.49 -14.71
N GLY A 105 -18.85 -14.38 -13.73
CA GLY A 105 -20.09 -15.06 -13.33
C GLY A 105 -20.84 -14.34 -12.21
N ALA A 106 -22.12 -14.70 -12.02
CA ALA A 106 -23.04 -14.11 -11.04
C ALA A 106 -22.71 -14.41 -9.56
N ASP A 107 -21.67 -15.20 -9.28
CA ASP A 107 -21.15 -15.39 -7.94
C ASP A 107 -20.28 -14.18 -7.56
N GLY A 108 -20.78 -13.35 -6.63
CA GLY A 108 -20.04 -12.23 -6.09
C GLY A 108 -18.69 -12.72 -5.56
N GLY A 109 -17.60 -12.28 -6.18
CA GLY A 109 -16.24 -12.76 -5.89
C GLY A 109 -15.83 -12.61 -4.43
N ALA A 110 -14.73 -13.26 -4.06
CA ALA A 110 -14.30 -13.37 -2.67
C ALA A 110 -14.06 -12.00 -2.01
N GLU A 111 -14.47 -11.89 -0.74
CA GLU A 111 -14.08 -10.77 0.12
C GLU A 111 -12.80 -11.10 0.90
N LEU A 112 -11.90 -10.13 1.01
CA LEU A 112 -10.67 -10.27 1.78
C LEU A 112 -10.41 -9.01 2.60
N GLY A 113 -10.34 -9.15 3.92
CA GLY A 113 -10.05 -8.03 4.83
C GLY A 113 -8.65 -7.43 4.59
N VAL A 114 -8.56 -6.11 4.76
CA VAL A 114 -7.32 -5.33 4.67
C VAL A 114 -7.18 -4.53 5.96
N SER A 115 -6.07 -4.74 6.66
CA SER A 115 -5.72 -4.00 7.87
C SER A 115 -4.47 -3.15 7.68
N VAL A 116 -4.04 -2.45 8.73
CA VAL A 116 -2.79 -1.69 8.73
C VAL A 116 -1.57 -2.56 8.44
N ASP A 117 -1.63 -3.86 8.72
CA ASP A 117 -0.55 -4.80 8.43
C ASP A 117 -0.38 -5.04 6.93
N ASN A 118 -1.40 -4.76 6.13
CA ASN A 118 -1.36 -4.88 4.68
C ASN A 118 -0.97 -3.56 3.99
N VAL A 119 -0.96 -2.44 4.71
CA VAL A 119 -0.77 -1.11 4.11
C VAL A 119 0.64 -0.58 4.39
N LEU A 120 1.29 -0.14 3.32
CA LEU A 120 2.52 0.64 3.37
C LEU A 120 2.16 2.12 3.21
N LEU A 121 2.57 2.93 4.18
CA LEU A 121 2.20 4.35 4.21
C LEU A 121 3.23 5.20 3.48
N ARG A 122 2.75 6.30 2.89
CA ARG A 122 3.60 7.34 2.32
C ARG A 122 4.67 7.79 3.32
N GLY A 123 5.90 7.98 2.85
CA GLY A 123 7.04 8.40 3.65
C GLY A 123 7.76 7.24 4.35
N SER A 124 7.16 6.04 4.38
CA SER A 124 7.89 4.85 4.86
C SER A 124 8.91 4.41 3.80
N THR A 125 10.03 3.85 4.23
CA THR A 125 11.06 3.33 3.31
C THR A 125 11.05 1.81 3.33
N LEU A 126 10.99 1.17 2.16
CA LEU A 126 11.09 -0.28 2.06
C LEU A 126 12.51 -0.74 2.42
N ARG A 127 12.64 -1.74 3.28
CA ARG A 127 13.92 -2.29 3.75
C ARG A 127 13.86 -3.81 3.75
N ASN A 128 15.01 -4.46 3.62
CA ASN A 128 15.17 -5.92 3.76
C ASN A 128 14.19 -6.74 2.88
N THR A 129 13.74 -6.17 1.77
CA THR A 129 12.81 -6.77 0.81
C THR A 129 13.10 -6.16 -0.55
N ASP A 130 13.38 -6.97 -1.55
CA ASP A 130 13.86 -6.50 -2.85
C ASP A 130 12.81 -5.64 -3.56
N TRP A 131 11.55 -6.06 -3.48
CA TRP A 131 10.42 -5.31 -3.98
C TRP A 131 9.09 -5.70 -3.33
N ILE A 132 8.14 -4.77 -3.38
CA ILE A 132 6.73 -5.01 -3.11
C ILE A 132 5.90 -4.45 -4.26
N ALA A 133 4.91 -5.22 -4.68
CA ALA A 133 3.84 -4.77 -5.57
C ALA A 133 2.59 -4.47 -4.73
N GLY A 134 1.88 -3.41 -5.08
CA GLY A 134 0.67 -3.03 -4.38
C GLY A 134 -0.23 -2.10 -5.18
N VAL A 135 -1.45 -1.91 -4.68
CA VAL A 135 -2.43 -0.99 -5.26
C VAL A 135 -2.49 0.28 -4.43
N VAL A 136 -2.44 1.43 -5.11
CA VAL A 136 -2.49 2.75 -4.48
C VAL A 136 -3.90 3.03 -3.98
N VAL A 137 -4.06 3.30 -2.69
CA VAL A 137 -5.37 3.61 -2.07
C VAL A 137 -5.55 5.08 -1.73
N PHE A 138 -4.50 5.77 -1.28
CA PHE A 138 -4.54 7.21 -1.06
C PHE A 138 -3.34 7.90 -1.68
N THR A 139 -3.57 9.08 -2.25
CA THR A 139 -2.54 9.92 -2.88
C THR A 139 -2.60 11.35 -2.34
N GLY A 140 -1.55 12.13 -2.57
CA GLY A 140 -1.57 13.57 -2.27
C GLY A 140 -1.91 13.88 -0.81
N GLY A 141 -2.88 14.77 -0.59
CA GLY A 141 -3.32 15.19 0.75
C GLY A 141 -4.21 14.17 1.48
N ASP A 142 -4.63 13.11 0.80
CA ASP A 142 -5.45 12.04 1.39
C ASP A 142 -4.61 10.98 2.09
N THR A 143 -3.30 10.94 1.85
CA THR A 143 -2.45 9.98 2.56
C THR A 143 -2.43 10.25 4.05
N LYS A 144 -2.36 9.20 4.86
CA LYS A 144 -2.41 9.33 6.33
C LYS A 144 -1.28 10.20 6.88
N LEU A 145 -0.08 10.13 6.28
CA LEU A 145 1.03 11.04 6.62
C LEU A 145 0.64 12.52 6.43
N MET A 146 0.00 12.87 5.32
CA MET A 146 -0.37 14.26 5.04
C MET A 146 -1.53 14.71 5.93
N ARG A 147 -2.46 13.81 6.25
CA ARG A 147 -3.53 14.05 7.22
C ARG A 147 -3.02 14.21 8.66
N ASN A 148 -1.93 13.52 9.00
CA ASN A 148 -1.26 13.64 10.30
C ASN A 148 -0.29 14.82 10.38
N SER A 149 0.08 15.41 9.24
CA SER A 149 0.93 16.60 9.22
C SER A 149 0.17 17.82 9.77
N VAL A 150 0.72 18.45 10.81
CA VAL A 150 0.20 19.73 11.29
C VAL A 150 0.45 20.77 10.21
N ARG A 151 -0.62 21.43 9.73
CA ARG A 151 -0.50 22.49 8.75
C ARG A 151 0.46 23.55 9.30
N SER A 152 1.62 23.72 8.68
CA SER A 152 2.62 24.64 9.20
C SER A 152 2.03 26.05 9.26
N PRO A 153 2.00 26.71 10.44
CA PRO A 153 1.54 28.08 10.52
C PRO A 153 2.43 28.96 9.65
N ARG A 154 1.82 29.96 8.99
CA ARG A 154 2.59 30.92 8.19
C ARG A 154 3.59 31.62 9.11
N LYS A 155 4.88 31.48 8.82
CA LYS A 155 5.93 32.28 9.45
C LYS A 155 5.74 33.73 9.02
N VAL A 156 5.29 34.58 9.95
CA VAL A 156 5.30 36.04 9.79
C VAL A 156 6.44 36.57 10.68
N SER A 157 7.35 37.36 10.11
CA SER A 157 8.32 38.10 10.91
C SER A 157 7.70 39.44 11.31
N SER A 158 7.53 39.69 12.60
CA SER A 158 7.32 41.06 13.07
C SER A 158 8.67 41.76 13.12
N LEU A 159 8.83 42.82 12.34
CA LEU A 159 9.88 43.84 12.54
C LEU A 159 9.48 44.77 13.68
#